data_AF-A0A7C5Z3J2-F1
#
_entry.id   AF-A0A7C5Z3J2-F1
#
_cell.length_a   1.000
_cell.length_b   1.000
_cell.length_c   1.000
_cell.angle_alpha   90.00
_cell.angle_beta   90.00
_cell.angle_gamma   90.00
#
_symmetry.space_group_name_H-M   'P 1'
#
loop_
_entity.id
_entity.type
_entity.pdbx_description
1 polymer ?
#
loop_
_entity_poly.entity_id
_entity_poly.type
_entity_poly.pdbx_seq_one_letter_code
_entity_poly.pdbx_strand_id
1 'polypeptide(L)'
;MNKCETLDSATAKLLEFAEYPMILSWIQFPTAVVVLLAHPDALDCGAIYVYDRKRCVWLWVDFDDQNYGGYSPAEFDVLISQCHFLQLVKSPHLLSPANQWFVSPGQQPQSPASRPA
;
A
#
# COMPACT_ATOMS: atom_id res chain seq x y z
N MET A 1 0.81 -24.57 13.41
CA MET A 1 0.55 -23.93 12.10
C MET A 1 -0.58 -22.96 12.33
N ASN A 2 -0.29 -21.67 12.54
CA ASN A 2 -1.35 -20.68 12.73
C ASN A 2 -2.09 -20.56 11.41
N LYS A 3 -3.40 -20.80 11.42
CA LYS A 3 -4.25 -20.68 10.23
C LYS A 3 -4.15 -19.21 9.80
N CYS A 4 -3.52 -18.95 8.65
CA CYS A 4 -3.53 -17.61 8.09
C CYS A 4 -4.98 -17.20 7.91
N GLU A 5 -5.31 -16.02 8.42
CA GLU A 5 -6.65 -15.47 8.34
C GLU A 5 -7.06 -15.34 6.87
N THR A 6 -8.35 -15.58 6.58
CA THR A 6 -8.87 -15.40 5.22
C THR A 6 -8.81 -13.91 4.86
N LEU A 7 -8.65 -13.62 3.57
CA LEU A 7 -8.60 -12.23 3.10
C LEU A 7 -9.87 -11.46 3.49
N ASP A 8 -11.04 -12.10 3.45
CA ASP A 8 -12.31 -11.47 3.84
C ASP A 8 -12.32 -11.05 5.31
N SER A 9 -11.85 -11.92 6.22
CA SER A 9 -11.75 -11.60 7.63
C SER A 9 -10.74 -10.49 7.89
N ALA A 10 -9.56 -10.58 7.24
CA ALA A 10 -8.53 -9.55 7.37
C ALA A 10 -9.02 -8.19 6.84
N THR A 11 -9.80 -8.20 5.76
CA THR A 11 -10.39 -6.99 5.17
C THR A 11 -11.48 -6.42 6.08
N ALA A 12 -12.36 -7.26 6.64
CA ALA A 12 -13.38 -6.80 7.58
C ALA A 12 -12.77 -6.10 8.80
N LYS A 13 -11.68 -6.65 9.36
CA LYS A 13 -10.93 -6.02 10.46
C LYS A 13 -10.27 -4.71 10.06
N LEU A 14 -9.73 -4.62 8.84
CA LEU A 14 -9.16 -3.38 8.33
C LEU A 14 -10.24 -2.29 8.19
N LEU A 15 -11.38 -2.65 7.62
CA LEU A 15 -12.49 -1.72 7.45
C LEU A 15 -13.03 -1.25 8.81
N GLU A 16 -13.18 -2.15 9.78
CA GLU A 16 -13.57 -1.78 11.16
C GLU A 16 -12.53 -0.86 11.81
N PHE A 17 -11.23 -1.19 11.70
CA PHE A 17 -10.15 -0.36 12.23
C PHE A 17 -10.12 1.05 11.62
N ALA A 18 -10.43 1.17 10.33
CA ALA A 18 -10.45 2.44 9.60
C ALA A 18 -11.82 3.16 9.64
N GLU A 19 -12.71 2.76 10.54
CA GLU A 19 -14.05 3.36 10.72
C GLU A 19 -14.97 3.25 9.49
N TYR A 20 -14.95 2.09 8.83
CA TYR A 20 -15.77 1.70 7.68
C TYR A 20 -15.64 2.62 6.45
N PRO A 21 -14.43 2.79 5.90
CA PRO A 21 -14.21 3.59 4.70
C PRO A 21 -14.72 2.83 3.46
N MET A 22 -14.80 3.55 2.33
CA MET A 22 -15.01 2.95 1.02
C MET A 22 -13.70 2.44 0.43
N ILE A 23 -13.75 1.29 -0.26
CA ILE A 23 -12.64 0.79 -1.07
C ILE A 23 -12.70 1.46 -2.44
N LEU A 24 -11.78 2.35 -2.74
CA LEU A 24 -11.70 3.05 -4.02
C LEU A 24 -10.94 2.26 -5.09
N SER A 25 -9.96 1.45 -4.67
CA SER A 25 -9.20 0.59 -5.57
C SER A 25 -8.79 -0.70 -4.88
N TRP A 26 -8.72 -1.78 -5.66
CA TRP A 26 -8.38 -3.12 -5.18
C TRP A 26 -7.54 -3.87 -6.20
N ILE A 27 -6.29 -4.17 -5.85
CA ILE A 27 -5.33 -4.86 -6.72
C ILE A 27 -4.83 -6.12 -6.03
N GLN A 28 -4.96 -7.27 -6.69
CA GLN A 28 -4.50 -8.55 -6.14
C GLN A 28 -3.26 -9.08 -6.83
N PHE A 29 -2.30 -9.53 -6.02
CA PHE A 29 -1.18 -10.35 -6.42
C PHE A 29 -1.22 -11.70 -5.70
N PRO A 30 -0.50 -12.73 -6.19
CA PRO A 30 -0.34 -13.99 -5.47
C PRO A 30 0.25 -13.82 -4.06
N THR A 31 1.10 -12.81 -3.85
CA THR A 31 1.83 -12.55 -2.60
C THR A 31 1.22 -11.45 -1.74
N ALA A 32 0.40 -10.57 -2.32
CA ALA A 32 -0.11 -9.39 -1.62
C ALA A 32 -1.45 -8.89 -2.17
N VAL A 33 -2.11 -7.99 -1.44
CA VAL A 33 -3.28 -7.22 -1.91
C VAL A 33 -3.04 -5.75 -1.60
N VAL A 34 -3.32 -4.86 -2.54
CA VAL A 34 -3.28 -3.41 -2.33
C VAL A 34 -4.70 -2.88 -2.33
N VAL A 35 -5.01 -2.03 -1.38
CA VAL A 35 -6.27 -1.29 -1.33
C VAL A 35 -6.01 0.19 -1.12
N LEU A 36 -6.81 1.03 -1.79
CA LEU A 36 -6.96 2.44 -1.47
C LEU A 36 -8.29 2.61 -0.75
N LEU A 37 -8.25 3.11 0.48
CA LEU A 37 -9.43 3.33 1.31
C LEU A 37 -9.65 4.83 1.51
N ALA A 38 -10.88 5.31 1.37
CA ALA A 38 -11.21 6.71 1.66
C ALA A 38 -12.59 6.85 2.31
N HIS A 39 -12.79 7.93 3.07
CA HIS A 39 -14.12 8.24 3.60
C HIS A 39 -15.06 8.66 2.43
N PRO A 40 -16.34 8.26 2.43
CA PRO A 40 -17.29 8.62 1.37
C PRO A 40 -17.39 10.14 1.12
N ASP A 41 -17.22 10.93 2.18
CA ASP A 41 -17.30 12.40 2.11
C ASP A 41 -15.98 13.08 1.71
N ALA A 42 -14.87 12.32 1.63
CA ALA A 42 -13.53 12.86 1.39
C ALA A 42 -12.68 11.88 0.57
N LEU A 43 -13.02 11.74 -0.72
CA LEU A 43 -12.37 10.81 -1.65
C LEU A 43 -10.91 11.17 -1.97
N ASP A 44 -10.53 12.44 -1.79
CA ASP A 44 -9.17 12.93 -2.04
C ASP A 44 -8.23 12.69 -0.84
N CYS A 45 -8.70 12.02 0.21
CA CYS A 45 -7.93 11.73 1.42
C CYS A 45 -7.80 10.22 1.64
N GLY A 46 -7.38 9.49 0.61
CA GLY A 46 -7.33 8.04 0.61
C GLY A 46 -6.03 7.45 1.18
N ALA A 47 -6.15 6.49 2.09
CA ALA A 47 -5.03 5.75 2.67
C ALA A 47 -4.74 4.46 1.91
N ILE A 48 -3.46 4.18 1.67
CA ILE A 48 -3.00 2.98 0.95
C ILE A 48 -2.62 1.89 1.96
N TYR A 49 -3.18 0.70 1.79
CA TYR A 49 -2.84 -0.48 2.59
C TYR A 49 -2.38 -1.64 1.71
N VAL A 50 -1.39 -2.38 2.19
CA VAL A 50 -0.85 -3.59 1.55
C VAL A 50 -0.98 -4.78 2.49
N TYR A 51 -1.77 -5.78 2.12
CA TYR A 51 -1.85 -7.05 2.84
C TYR A 51 -0.71 -7.96 2.40
N ASP A 52 0.19 -8.34 3.33
CA ASP A 52 1.17 -9.40 3.11
C ASP A 52 0.49 -10.76 3.36
N ARG A 53 0.23 -11.53 2.30
CA ARG A 53 -0.44 -12.85 2.43
C ARG A 53 0.41 -13.89 3.14
N LYS A 54 1.73 -13.73 3.17
CA LYS A 54 2.65 -14.67 3.82
C LYS A 54 2.71 -14.41 5.33
N ARG A 55 2.69 -13.15 5.73
CA ARG A 55 2.72 -12.73 7.14
C ARG A 55 1.32 -12.55 7.74
N CYS A 56 0.30 -12.45 6.90
CA CYS A 56 -1.09 -12.20 7.27
C CYS A 56 -1.26 -10.93 8.10
N VAL A 57 -0.64 -9.84 7.62
CA VAL A 57 -0.67 -8.51 8.24
C VAL A 57 -0.99 -7.43 7.19
N TRP A 58 -1.69 -6.39 7.61
CA TRP A 58 -1.82 -5.15 6.83
C TRP A 58 -0.67 -4.21 7.14
N LEU A 59 -0.07 -3.66 6.08
CA LEU A 59 0.93 -2.63 6.14
C LEU A 59 0.28 -1.34 5.64
N TRP A 60 0.27 -0.31 6.47
CA TRP A 60 -0.07 1.04 6.03
C TRP A 60 1.13 1.63 5.28
N VAL A 61 0.89 2.16 4.09
CA VAL A 61 1.93 2.79 3.26
C VAL A 61 1.70 4.29 3.30
N ASP A 62 2.65 4.99 3.91
CA ASP A 62 2.74 6.43 3.93
C ASP A 62 4.08 6.84 3.30
N PHE A 63 4.02 7.69 2.28
CA PHE A 63 5.23 8.25 1.68
C PHE A 63 5.61 9.53 2.43
N ASP A 64 6.91 9.81 2.50
CA ASP A 64 7.41 11.07 3.05
C ASP A 64 7.28 12.20 2.00
N ASP A 65 6.04 12.48 1.61
CA ASP A 65 5.65 13.52 0.64
C ASP A 65 4.86 14.67 1.29
N GLN A 66 4.77 14.65 2.63
CA GLN A 66 3.97 15.57 3.45
C GLN A 66 2.46 15.51 3.20
N ASN A 67 1.98 14.48 2.48
CA ASN A 67 0.56 14.24 2.23
C ASN A 67 -0.08 13.33 3.30
N TYR A 68 0.72 12.73 4.19
CA TYR A 68 0.30 11.99 5.39
C TYR A 68 -0.81 10.95 5.14
N GLY A 69 -0.73 10.22 4.02
CA GLY A 69 -1.75 9.23 3.66
C GLY A 69 -3.04 9.79 3.05
N GLY A 70 -3.04 11.04 2.57
CA GLY A 70 -4.17 11.69 1.90
C GLY A 70 -4.12 11.60 0.36
N TYR A 71 -4.11 10.40 -0.20
CA TYR A 71 -4.00 10.22 -1.66
C TYR A 71 -5.36 10.23 -2.35
N SER A 72 -5.49 11.06 -3.37
CA SER A 72 -6.60 10.97 -4.33
C SER A 72 -6.44 9.72 -5.23
N PRO A 73 -7.53 9.24 -5.86
CA PRO A 73 -7.45 8.17 -6.84
C PRO A 73 -6.48 8.45 -8.00
N ALA A 74 -6.37 9.72 -8.42
CA ALA A 74 -5.47 10.12 -9.50
C ALA A 74 -3.99 10.01 -9.08
N GLU A 75 -3.66 10.41 -7.85
CA GLU A 75 -2.30 10.24 -7.31
C GLU A 75 -1.95 8.76 -7.12
N PHE A 76 -2.92 7.97 -6.63
CA PHE A 76 -2.76 6.52 -6.55
C PHE A 76 -2.48 5.90 -7.92
N ASP A 77 -3.20 6.33 -8.97
CA ASP A 77 -2.95 5.87 -10.34
C ASP A 77 -1.53 6.21 -10.81
N VAL A 78 -1.02 7.40 -10.52
CA VAL A 78 0.38 7.78 -10.82
C VAL A 78 1.37 6.91 -10.05
N LEU A 79 1.13 6.63 -8.77
CA LEU A 79 1.98 5.76 -7.96
C LEU A 79 2.08 4.34 -8.52
N ILE A 80 0.95 3.75 -8.89
CA ILE A 80 0.93 2.37 -9.39
C ILE A 80 1.41 2.23 -10.84
N SER A 81 1.15 3.23 -11.69
CA SER A 81 1.44 3.16 -13.13
C SER A 81 2.81 3.73 -13.48
N GLN A 82 3.19 4.86 -12.89
CA GLN A 82 4.39 5.61 -13.28
C GLN A 82 5.55 5.41 -12.32
N CYS A 83 5.28 5.27 -11.02
CA CYS A 83 6.34 5.11 -10.01
C CYS A 83 6.76 3.65 -9.78
N HIS A 84 6.15 2.71 -10.53
CA HIS A 84 6.39 1.26 -10.43
C HIS A 84 6.26 0.71 -9.00
N PHE A 85 5.48 1.35 -8.14
CA PHE A 85 5.28 0.97 -6.74
C PHE A 85 4.84 -0.49 -6.57
N LEU A 86 4.02 -0.99 -7.50
CA LEU A 86 3.54 -2.37 -7.52
C LEU A 86 4.67 -3.42 -7.61
N GLN A 87 5.88 -3.05 -8.05
CA GLN A 87 7.03 -3.96 -8.02
C GLN A 87 7.48 -4.26 -6.59
N LEU A 88 7.43 -3.29 -5.68
CA LEU A 88 7.69 -3.50 -4.25
C LEU A 88 6.60 -4.36 -3.63
N VAL A 89 5.34 -4.09 -3.96
CA VAL A 89 4.17 -4.82 -3.44
C VAL A 89 4.21 -6.31 -3.78
N LYS A 90 4.72 -6.70 -4.95
CA LYS A 90 4.90 -8.12 -5.31
C LYS A 90 5.80 -8.86 -4.30
N SER A 91 6.63 -8.13 -3.57
CA SER A 91 7.51 -8.61 -2.52
C SER A 91 7.25 -7.82 -1.23
N PRO A 92 6.10 -8.02 -0.55
CA PRO A 92 5.66 -7.13 0.53
C PRO A 92 6.61 -7.07 1.73
N HIS A 93 7.46 -8.09 1.90
CA HIS A 93 8.54 -8.08 2.89
C HIS A 93 9.57 -6.95 2.70
N LEU A 94 9.67 -6.36 1.49
CA LEU A 94 10.49 -5.20 1.20
C LEU A 94 9.91 -3.91 1.76
N LEU A 95 8.61 -3.85 2.04
CA LEU A 95 7.92 -2.69 2.63
C LEU A 95 8.07 -2.62 4.16
N SER A 96 9.04 -3.33 4.73
CA SER A 96 9.30 -3.29 6.17
C SER A 96 9.86 -1.91 6.58
N PRO A 97 9.59 -1.44 7.81
CA PRO A 97 10.15 -0.18 8.33
C PRO A 97 11.68 -0.08 8.28
N ALA A 98 12.39 -1.23 8.24
CA ALA A 98 13.85 -1.26 8.12
C ALA A 98 14.36 -0.88 6.71
N ASN A 99 13.49 -0.81 5.71
CA ASN A 99 13.86 -0.46 4.34
C ASN A 99 13.29 0.91 4.00
N GLN A 100 14.15 1.79 3.48
CA GLN A 100 13.72 3.05 2.90
C GLN A 100 13.72 2.89 1.37
N TRP A 101 12.66 3.37 0.73
CA TRP A 101 12.51 3.31 -0.72
C TRP A 101 12.18 4.69 -1.25
N PHE A 102 12.87 5.08 -2.32
CA PHE A 102 12.51 6.23 -3.13
C PHE A 102 11.76 5.72 -4.36
N VAL A 103 10.53 6.21 -4.53
CA VAL A 103 9.73 5.98 -5.73
C VAL A 103 9.63 7.29 -6.49
N SER A 104 9.87 7.25 -7.80
CA SER A 104 9.81 8.45 -8.65
C SER A 104 9.18 8.09 -9.99
N PRO A 105 8.36 8.97 -10.59
CA PRO A 105 7.74 8.72 -11.88
C PRO A 105 8.78 8.35 -12.95
N GLY A 106 8.53 7.27 -13.67
CA GLY A 106 9.40 6.76 -14.74
C GLY A 106 10.67 6.05 -14.27
N GLN A 107 10.92 5.96 -12.96
CA GLN A 107 12.08 5.26 -12.39
C GLN A 107 11.66 3.98 -11.67
N GLN A 108 12.59 3.05 -11.53
CA GLN A 108 12.39 1.89 -10.65
C GLN A 108 12.59 2.30 -9.19
N PRO A 109 11.91 1.65 -8.23
CA PRO A 109 12.12 1.91 -6.81
C PRO A 109 13.59 1.75 -6.43
N GLN A 110 14.16 2.76 -5.76
CA GLN A 110 15.57 2.76 -5.36
C GLN A 110 15.70 2.69 -3.85
N SER A 111 16.63 1.88 -3.35
CA SER A 111 17.02 1.92 -1.94
C SER A 111 18.19 2.91 -1.75
N PRO A 112 18.33 3.57 -0.58
CA PRO A 112 19.48 4.42 -0.30
C PRO A 112 20.83 3.71 -0.48
N ALA A 113 20.89 2.40 -0.22
CA ALA A 113 22.09 1.58 -0.41
C ALA A 113 22.47 1.38 -1.89
N SER A 114 21.56 1.69 -2.82
CA SER A 114 21.75 1.55 -4.26
C SER A 114 22.12 2.87 -4.95
N ARG A 115 22.14 3.99 -4.23
CA ARG A 115 22.50 5.30 -4.81
C ARG A 115 24.02 5.48 -4.75
N PRO A 116 24.72 5.64 -5.89
CA PRO A 116 26.12 6.06 -5.84
C PRO A 116 26.19 7.45 -5.21
N ALA A 117 27.18 7.65 -4.34
CA ALA A 117 27.46 8.90 -3.64
C ALA A 117 27.75 10.06 -4.61
#